data_AF-A0A354H2Q3-F1
#
_entry.id   AF-A0A354H2Q3-F1
#
_cell.length_a   1.000
_cell.length_b   1.000
_cell.length_c   1.000
_cell.angle_alpha   90.00
_cell.angle_beta   90.00
_cell.angle_gamma   90.00
#
_symmetry.space_group_name_H-M   'P 1'
#
loop_
_entity.id
_entity.type
_entity.pdbx_description
1 polymer ?
#
loop_
_entity_poly.entity_id
_entity_poly.type
_entity_poly.pdbx_seq_one_letter_code
_entity_poly.pdbx_strand_id
1 'polypeptide(L)'
;MNKKVVMLPVQYKRFFIKGKKHFIEKVGNNPEKETNFKKIFSRIPEDKKVFLKMDIEGSEYLVLDELDKFYHRISGIVIELHDLDTLYDSVNKHIDKLKEYFDIVHIHVNNYGKINADKIPDVIEVTFENKKIFSGKSRLSDFQYPILNLDSPNNKRIADYKIIFNG
;
A
#
# COMPACT_ATOMS: atom_id res chain seq x y z
N MET A 1 7.93 5.87 35.19
CA MET A 1 7.93 5.05 33.95
C MET A 1 6.55 5.14 33.31
N ASN A 2 6.45 5.65 32.08
CA ASN A 2 5.16 6.06 31.49
C ASN A 2 4.35 4.81 31.08
N LYS A 3 3.16 4.59 31.67
CA LYS A 3 2.34 3.36 31.48
C LYS A 3 2.09 3.02 29.99
N LYS A 4 2.06 4.02 29.11
CA LYS A 4 1.92 3.84 27.65
C LYS A 4 3.09 3.11 26.98
N VAL A 5 4.33 3.29 27.47
CA VAL A 5 5.53 2.70 26.83
C VAL A 5 5.62 1.19 27.09
N VAL A 6 5.22 0.73 28.29
CA VAL A 6 5.20 -0.72 28.62
C VAL A 6 4.08 -1.46 27.88
N MET A 7 3.01 -0.75 27.47
CA MET A 7 1.91 -1.35 26.71
C MET A 7 2.30 -1.76 25.28
N LEU A 8 3.14 -0.98 24.58
CA LEU A 8 3.46 -1.25 23.17
C LEU A 8 4.14 -2.61 22.94
N PRO A 9 5.20 -3.01 23.69
CA PRO A 9 5.80 -4.33 23.55
C PRO A 9 4.83 -5.47 23.85
N VAL A 10 3.94 -5.29 24.83
CA VAL A 10 2.93 -6.30 25.18
C VAL A 10 1.87 -6.39 24.10
N GLN A 11 1.38 -5.26 23.58
CA GLN A 11 0.43 -5.21 22.47
C GLN A 11 1.00 -5.84 21.21
N TYR A 12 2.25 -5.51 20.87
CA TYR A 12 2.98 -6.10 19.77
C TYR A 12 3.08 -7.62 19.91
N LYS A 13 3.55 -8.12 21.07
CA LYS A 13 3.62 -9.58 21.32
C LYS A 13 2.25 -10.24 21.21
N ARG A 14 1.19 -9.58 21.72
CA ARG A 14 -0.20 -10.07 21.62
C ARG A 14 -0.74 -10.09 20.20
N PHE A 15 -0.35 -9.10 19.38
CA PHE A 15 -0.79 -9.01 17.99
C PHE A 15 -0.34 -10.24 17.21
N PHE A 16 0.91 -10.70 17.39
CA PHE A 16 1.47 -11.86 16.70
C PHE A 16 1.19 -13.22 17.37
N ILE A 17 0.05 -13.35 18.06
CA ILE A 17 -0.47 -14.64 18.55
C ILE A 17 -1.58 -15.12 17.60
N LYS A 18 -1.89 -16.43 17.62
CA LYS A 18 -2.99 -17.08 16.88
C LYS A 18 -2.85 -16.98 15.35
N GLY A 19 -1.81 -17.61 14.80
CA GLY A 19 -1.65 -17.77 13.35
C GLY A 19 -1.07 -16.57 12.60
N LYS A 20 -0.73 -15.49 13.32
CA LYS A 20 0.04 -14.36 12.77
C LYS A 20 1.51 -14.59 13.03
N LYS A 21 2.34 -14.40 12.02
CA LYS A 21 3.79 -14.59 12.12
C LYS A 21 4.50 -13.28 11.75
N HIS A 22 5.45 -12.88 12.58
CA HIS A 22 6.33 -11.77 12.29
C HIS A 22 7.69 -12.26 11.82
N PHE A 23 8.22 -11.64 10.77
CA PHE A 23 9.57 -11.87 10.27
C PHE A 23 10.34 -10.56 10.41
N ILE A 24 11.43 -10.57 11.18
CA ILE A 24 12.27 -9.39 11.38
C ILE A 24 13.26 -9.34 10.20
N GLU A 25 12.81 -8.77 9.09
CA GLU A 25 13.57 -8.68 7.85
C GLU A 25 13.27 -7.35 7.17
N LYS A 26 14.30 -6.72 6.59
CA LYS A 26 14.09 -5.57 5.71
C LYS A 26 13.65 -6.09 4.35
N VAL A 27 12.57 -5.54 3.81
CA VAL A 27 12.14 -5.81 2.43
C VAL A 27 12.89 -4.86 1.50
N GLY A 28 13.49 -5.38 0.44
CA GLY A 28 14.31 -4.61 -0.48
C GLY A 28 14.92 -5.47 -1.57
N ASN A 29 15.89 -4.93 -2.30
CA ASN A 29 16.47 -5.55 -3.50
C ASN A 29 17.89 -6.12 -3.29
N ASN A 30 18.46 -6.03 -2.08
CA ASN A 30 19.75 -6.66 -1.78
C ASN A 30 19.57 -8.12 -1.35
N PRO A 31 19.87 -9.12 -2.21
CA PRO A 31 19.56 -10.52 -1.91
C PRO A 31 20.38 -11.13 -0.76
N GLU A 32 21.51 -10.53 -0.37
CA GLU A 32 22.34 -11.04 0.72
C GLU A 32 21.84 -10.63 2.11
N LYS A 33 21.16 -9.48 2.19
CA LYS A 33 20.82 -8.83 3.48
C LYS A 33 19.34 -8.55 3.64
N GLU A 34 18.59 -8.54 2.54
CA GLU A 34 17.18 -8.15 2.49
C GLU A 34 16.33 -9.31 2.00
N THR A 35 15.03 -9.19 2.22
CA THR A 35 14.03 -10.17 1.80
C THR A 35 13.24 -9.62 0.64
N ASN A 36 13.07 -10.45 -0.37
CA ASN A 36 12.37 -10.09 -1.60
C ASN A 36 11.07 -10.88 -1.75
N PHE A 37 10.29 -10.59 -2.79
CA PHE A 37 8.97 -11.22 -2.95
C PHE A 37 9.05 -12.72 -3.14
N LYS A 38 10.08 -13.23 -3.82
CA LYS A 38 10.29 -14.67 -3.96
C LYS A 38 10.40 -15.38 -2.60
N LYS A 39 11.16 -14.82 -1.67
CA LYS A 39 11.32 -15.37 -0.32
C LYS A 39 10.08 -15.16 0.56
N ILE A 40 9.33 -14.09 0.34
CA ILE A 40 8.05 -13.86 1.03
C ILE A 40 7.01 -14.89 0.58
N PHE A 41 6.80 -15.05 -0.72
CA PHE A 41 5.80 -15.95 -1.28
C PHE A 41 6.13 -17.43 -1.06
N SER A 42 7.41 -17.81 -0.94
CA SER A 42 7.79 -19.20 -0.61
C SER A 42 7.32 -19.65 0.79
N ARG A 43 6.96 -18.72 1.67
CA ARG A 43 6.43 -18.99 3.01
C ARG A 43 4.91 -19.20 3.02
N ILE A 44 4.25 -18.94 1.88
CA ILE A 44 2.80 -18.95 1.75
C ILE A 44 2.43 -20.15 0.86
N PRO A 45 1.57 -21.09 1.32
CA PRO A 45 1.16 -22.23 0.51
C PRO A 45 0.61 -21.81 -0.86
N GLU A 46 0.99 -22.55 -1.91
CA GLU A 46 0.75 -22.16 -3.32
C GLU A 46 -0.73 -21.97 -3.66
N ASP A 47 -1.61 -22.72 -2.99
CA ASP A 47 -3.07 -22.69 -3.15
C ASP A 47 -3.74 -21.47 -2.49
N LYS A 48 -3.00 -20.65 -1.74
CA LYS A 48 -3.54 -19.47 -1.06
C LYS A 48 -3.40 -18.21 -1.89
N LYS A 49 -4.46 -17.39 -1.85
CA LYS A 49 -4.44 -16.00 -2.30
C LYS A 49 -3.85 -15.11 -1.23
N VAL A 50 -3.20 -14.03 -1.66
CA VAL A 50 -2.50 -13.07 -0.81
C VAL A 50 -3.15 -11.69 -0.96
N PHE A 51 -3.48 -11.08 0.16
CA PHE A 51 -3.76 -9.64 0.19
C PHE A 51 -2.49 -8.94 0.68
N LEU A 52 -1.95 -8.04 -0.14
CA LEU A 52 -0.68 -7.37 0.14
C LEU A 52 -0.96 -5.98 0.72
N LYS A 53 -0.41 -5.67 1.89
CA LYS A 53 -0.25 -4.28 2.36
C LYS A 53 1.24 -3.93 2.28
N MET A 54 1.58 -2.79 1.69
CA MET A 54 2.94 -2.28 1.55
C MET A 54 3.01 -0.83 2.02
N ASP A 55 3.92 -0.58 2.94
CA ASP A 55 4.29 0.71 3.50
C ASP A 55 5.70 0.45 4.07
N ILE A 56 6.72 0.80 3.28
CA ILE A 56 8.12 0.46 3.53
C ILE A 56 9.06 1.65 3.34
N GLU A 57 8.52 2.87 3.50
CA GLU A 57 9.26 4.13 3.64
C GLU A 57 10.22 4.39 2.46
N GLY A 58 9.68 4.48 1.23
CA GLY A 58 10.41 4.82 -0.01
C GLY A 58 11.04 3.63 -0.73
N SER A 59 11.12 2.46 -0.08
CA SER A 59 11.68 1.25 -0.71
C SER A 59 10.71 0.52 -1.64
N GLU A 60 9.47 1.02 -1.82
CA GLU A 60 8.41 0.41 -2.61
C GLU A 60 8.87 0.14 -4.05
N TYR A 61 9.44 1.15 -4.70
CA TYR A 61 9.84 1.13 -6.11
C TYR A 61 10.99 0.15 -6.39
N LEU A 62 11.76 -0.25 -5.37
CA LEU A 62 12.85 -1.22 -5.51
C LEU A 62 12.33 -2.66 -5.64
N VAL A 63 11.12 -2.93 -5.16
CA VAL A 63 10.59 -4.29 -5.04
C VAL A 63 9.33 -4.53 -5.88
N LEU A 64 8.62 -3.47 -6.29
CA LEU A 64 7.40 -3.59 -7.09
C LEU A 64 7.59 -4.35 -8.41
N ASP A 65 8.74 -4.19 -9.07
CA ASP A 65 9.02 -4.90 -10.32
C ASP A 65 9.10 -6.44 -10.14
N GLU A 66 9.42 -6.94 -8.95
CA GLU A 66 9.41 -8.39 -8.69
C GLU A 66 8.00 -8.97 -8.50
N LEU A 67 7.02 -8.12 -8.22
CA LEU A 67 5.67 -8.54 -7.84
C LEU A 67 4.90 -9.19 -9.00
N ASP A 68 5.28 -8.89 -10.25
CA ASP A 68 4.67 -9.42 -11.47
C ASP A 68 4.50 -10.94 -11.46
N LYS A 69 5.52 -11.65 -10.96
CA LYS A 69 5.57 -13.10 -10.90
C LYS A 69 4.47 -13.68 -10.01
N PHE A 70 3.90 -12.86 -9.13
CA PHE A 70 2.96 -13.25 -8.10
C PHE A 70 1.57 -12.64 -8.27
N TYR A 71 1.32 -11.79 -9.27
CA TYR A 71 0.00 -11.15 -9.47
C TYR A 71 -1.15 -12.14 -9.54
N HIS A 72 -0.95 -13.31 -10.14
CA HIS A 72 -1.96 -14.38 -10.20
C HIS A 72 -2.38 -14.92 -8.82
N ARG A 73 -1.56 -14.73 -7.78
CA ARG A 73 -1.84 -15.12 -6.39
C ARG A 73 -2.36 -13.98 -5.54
N ILE A 74 -2.29 -12.74 -6.00
CA ILE A 74 -2.66 -11.58 -5.20
C ILE A 74 -4.13 -11.24 -5.43
N SER A 75 -4.92 -11.12 -4.37
CA SER A 75 -6.32 -10.72 -4.46
C SER A 75 -6.52 -9.20 -4.47
N GLY A 76 -5.64 -8.48 -3.78
CA GLY A 76 -5.64 -7.02 -3.73
C GLY A 76 -4.35 -6.50 -3.12
N ILE A 77 -4.06 -5.23 -3.36
CA ILE A 77 -2.87 -4.53 -2.89
C ILE A 77 -3.33 -3.22 -2.24
N VAL A 78 -2.84 -2.91 -1.05
CA VAL A 78 -2.89 -1.57 -0.45
C VAL A 78 -1.46 -1.10 -0.34
N ILE A 79 -1.12 0.00 -1.00
CA ILE A 79 0.23 0.53 -1.02
C ILE A 79 0.24 2.01 -0.67
N GLU A 80 1.13 2.39 0.25
CA GLU A 80 1.52 3.77 0.49
C GLU A 80 2.73 4.11 -0.38
N LEU A 81 2.56 5.04 -1.33
CA LEU A 81 3.58 5.46 -2.27
C LEU A 81 4.21 6.75 -1.76
N HIS A 82 5.45 6.64 -1.31
CA HIS A 82 6.27 7.73 -0.78
C HIS A 82 6.99 8.51 -1.90
N ASP A 83 7.41 9.75 -1.61
CA ASP A 83 8.23 10.59 -2.49
C ASP A 83 7.60 10.83 -3.88
N LEU A 84 6.28 10.86 -3.98
CA LEU A 84 5.55 10.98 -5.26
C LEU A 84 5.88 12.28 -6.00
N ASP A 85 6.18 13.36 -5.28
CA ASP A 85 6.54 14.65 -5.86
C ASP A 85 7.91 14.66 -6.54
N THR A 86 8.84 13.81 -6.10
CA THR A 86 10.20 13.69 -6.67
C THR A 86 10.36 12.47 -7.58
N LEU A 87 9.59 11.41 -7.36
CA LEU A 87 9.64 10.14 -8.12
C LEU A 87 8.44 9.95 -9.05
N TYR A 88 7.74 11.03 -9.40
CA TYR A 88 6.49 11.02 -10.19
C TYR A 88 6.48 10.06 -11.39
N ASP A 89 7.53 10.09 -12.23
CA ASP A 89 7.64 9.21 -13.39
C ASP A 89 7.78 7.73 -13.01
N SER A 90 8.54 7.45 -11.95
CA SER A 90 8.65 6.09 -11.40
C SER A 90 7.30 5.63 -10.86
N VAL A 91 6.58 6.50 -10.15
CA VAL A 91 5.25 6.15 -9.62
C VAL A 91 4.29 5.83 -10.75
N ASN A 92 4.20 6.69 -11.78
CA ASN A 92 3.33 6.45 -12.93
C ASN A 92 3.65 5.14 -13.63
N LYS A 93 4.93 4.83 -13.88
CA LYS A 93 5.35 3.56 -14.45
C LYS A 93 4.82 2.36 -13.64
N HIS A 94 4.97 2.39 -12.31
CA HIS A 94 4.53 1.29 -11.47
C HIS A 94 3.00 1.19 -11.37
N ILE A 95 2.29 2.33 -11.29
CA ILE A 95 0.83 2.36 -11.30
C ILE A 95 0.28 1.80 -12.61
N ASP A 96 0.84 2.19 -13.76
CA ASP A 96 0.39 1.69 -15.06
C ASP A 96 0.63 0.20 -15.22
N LYS A 97 1.76 -0.30 -14.73
CA LYS A 97 2.05 -1.74 -14.68
C LYS A 97 1.07 -2.51 -13.78
N LEU A 98 0.76 -1.99 -12.59
CA LEU A 98 -0.24 -2.58 -11.69
C LEU A 98 -1.63 -2.58 -12.35
N LYS A 99 -1.98 -1.51 -13.08
CA LYS A 99 -3.24 -1.39 -13.81
C LYS A 99 -3.42 -2.42 -14.92
N GLU A 100 -2.38 -3.13 -15.37
CA GLU A 100 -2.55 -4.26 -16.28
C GLU A 100 -3.32 -5.43 -15.64
N TYR A 101 -3.14 -5.64 -14.33
CA TYR A 101 -3.66 -6.81 -13.59
C TYR A 101 -4.69 -6.45 -12.53
N PHE A 102 -4.70 -5.20 -12.08
CA PHE A 102 -5.55 -4.72 -11.01
C PHE A 102 -6.31 -3.45 -11.42
N ASP A 103 -7.46 -3.22 -10.79
CA ASP A 103 -8.18 -1.96 -10.85
C ASP A 103 -7.92 -1.15 -9.58
N ILE A 104 -7.76 0.17 -9.72
CA ILE A 104 -7.75 1.07 -8.57
C ILE A 104 -9.19 1.22 -8.08
N VAL A 105 -9.44 0.82 -6.83
CA VAL A 105 -10.77 0.87 -6.22
C VAL A 105 -10.87 1.95 -5.14
N HIS A 106 -9.73 2.44 -4.64
CA HIS A 106 -9.68 3.51 -3.65
C HIS A 106 -8.35 4.27 -3.70
N ILE A 107 -8.40 5.57 -3.39
CA ILE A 107 -7.23 6.44 -3.23
C ILE A 107 -7.45 7.38 -2.05
N HIS A 108 -6.40 7.62 -1.28
CA HIS A 108 -6.39 8.60 -0.20
C HIS A 108 -5.06 9.37 -0.22
N VAL A 109 -5.11 10.68 0.01
CA VAL A 109 -3.89 11.49 0.13
C VAL A 109 -3.50 11.54 1.59
N ASN A 110 -2.30 11.08 1.92
CA ASN A 110 -1.83 11.09 3.29
C ASN A 110 -1.57 12.54 3.74
N ASN A 111 -2.40 13.02 4.67
CA ASN A 111 -2.38 14.38 5.19
C ASN A 111 -1.24 14.69 6.18
N TYR A 112 -0.31 13.74 6.38
CA TYR A 112 0.97 13.97 7.03
C TYR A 112 2.02 14.50 6.04
N GLY A 113 1.91 14.11 4.77
CA GLY A 113 2.73 14.59 3.66
C GLY A 113 2.35 15.99 3.20
N LYS A 114 3.23 16.62 2.40
CA LYS A 114 2.97 17.94 1.82
C LYS A 114 2.34 17.80 0.43
N ILE A 115 1.80 18.90 -0.07
CA ILE A 115 1.44 19.05 -1.49
C ILE A 115 2.36 20.13 -2.06
N ASN A 116 2.98 19.85 -3.21
CA ASN A 116 3.88 20.79 -3.87
C ASN A 116 3.11 21.88 -4.64
N ALA A 117 3.83 22.81 -5.28
CA ALA A 117 3.23 23.93 -6.02
C ALA A 117 2.35 23.48 -7.20
N ASP A 118 2.66 22.31 -7.77
CA ASP A 118 1.93 21.70 -8.89
C ASP A 118 0.74 20.84 -8.43
N LYS A 119 0.40 20.90 -7.14
CA LYS A 119 -0.68 20.12 -6.50
C LYS A 119 -0.44 18.61 -6.50
N ILE A 120 0.82 18.18 -6.61
CA ILE A 120 1.20 16.77 -6.46
C ILE A 120 1.43 16.51 -4.97
N PRO A 121 0.75 15.53 -4.36
CA PRO A 121 1.02 15.13 -2.99
C PRO A 121 2.33 14.37 -2.90
N ASP A 122 2.98 14.45 -1.75
CA ASP A 122 4.19 13.72 -1.39
C ASP A 122 3.90 12.22 -1.19
N VAL A 123 2.77 11.91 -0.53
CA VAL A 123 2.39 10.54 -0.19
C VAL A 123 0.91 10.28 -0.51
N ILE A 124 0.64 9.16 -1.18
CA ILE A 124 -0.72 8.64 -1.42
C ILE A 124 -0.83 7.19 -0.98
N GLU A 125 -2.00 6.82 -0.47
CA GLU A 125 -2.40 5.43 -0.26
C GLU A 125 -3.34 5.00 -1.39
N VAL A 126 -2.99 3.91 -2.08
CA VAL A 126 -3.77 3.39 -3.21
C VAL A 126 -4.18 1.95 -2.94
N THR A 127 -5.47 1.65 -3.12
CA THR A 127 -6.00 0.28 -3.04
C THR A 127 -6.33 -0.23 -4.43
N PHE A 128 -5.82 -1.43 -4.71
CA PHE A 128 -5.97 -2.17 -5.95
C PHE A 128 -6.74 -3.48 -5.70
N GLU A 129 -7.65 -3.82 -6.60
CA GLU A 129 -8.36 -5.10 -6.65
C GLU A 129 -7.96 -5.91 -7.88
N ASN A 130 -7.76 -7.22 -7.75
CA ASN A 130 -7.38 -8.05 -8.89
C ASN A 130 -8.53 -8.21 -9.90
N LYS A 131 -8.27 -7.86 -11.16
CA LYS A 131 -9.24 -7.92 -12.27
C LYS A 131 -9.83 -9.30 -12.51
N LYS A 132 -9.11 -10.37 -12.16
CA LYS A 132 -9.60 -11.75 -12.32
C LYS A 132 -10.57 -12.17 -11.21
N ILE A 133 -10.60 -11.46 -10.09
CA ILE A 133 -11.53 -11.71 -8.99
C ILE A 133 -12.79 -10.88 -9.15
N PHE A 134 -12.65 -9.64 -9.62
CA PHE A 134 -13.77 -8.77 -9.92
C PHE A 134 -14.55 -9.28 -11.15
N SER A 135 -15.84 -9.53 -10.99
CA SER A 135 -16.71 -10.00 -12.07
C SER A 135 -17.48 -8.87 -12.78
N GLY A 136 -17.32 -7.62 -12.33
CA GLY A 136 -18.03 -6.46 -12.88
C GLY A 136 -17.26 -5.75 -14.00
N LYS A 137 -17.83 -4.65 -14.49
CA LYS A 137 -17.12 -3.70 -15.37
C LYS A 137 -16.61 -2.54 -14.54
N SER A 138 -15.31 -2.30 -14.61
CA SER A 138 -14.66 -1.16 -13.97
C SER A 138 -15.14 0.13 -14.63
N ARG A 139 -15.40 1.15 -13.82
CA ARG A 139 -15.82 2.48 -14.28
C ARG A 139 -14.93 3.53 -13.62
N LEU A 140 -14.82 4.70 -14.25
CA LEU A 140 -14.18 5.84 -13.60
C LEU A 140 -14.98 6.23 -12.36
N SER A 141 -14.24 6.57 -11.30
CA SER A 141 -14.82 7.04 -10.05
C SER A 141 -15.43 8.43 -10.25
N ASP A 142 -16.66 8.60 -9.76
CA ASP A 142 -17.36 9.87 -9.58
C ASP A 142 -17.39 10.30 -8.10
N PHE A 143 -16.63 9.61 -7.25
CA PHE A 143 -16.54 9.92 -5.84
C PHE A 143 -15.67 11.14 -5.56
N GLN A 144 -15.96 11.77 -4.43
CA GLN A 144 -15.10 12.76 -3.80
C GLN A 144 -14.42 12.11 -2.61
N TYR A 145 -13.12 12.31 -2.49
CA TYR A 145 -12.30 11.78 -1.41
C TYR A 145 -11.91 12.93 -0.48
N PRO A 146 -11.82 12.71 0.85
CA PRO A 146 -12.08 11.45 1.54
C PRO A 146 -13.57 11.05 1.53
N ILE A 147 -13.84 9.75 1.41
CA ILE A 147 -15.17 9.15 1.49
C ILE A 147 -15.61 9.12 2.96
N LEU A 148 -16.74 9.77 3.24
CA LEU A 148 -17.31 9.83 4.59
C LEU A 148 -17.57 8.43 5.16
N ASN A 149 -17.15 8.20 6.41
CA ASN A 149 -17.25 6.93 7.15
C ASN A 149 -16.41 5.76 6.63
N LEU A 150 -15.62 5.97 5.57
CA LEU A 150 -14.63 5.01 5.10
C LEU A 150 -13.21 5.49 5.41
N ASP A 151 -12.93 6.74 5.05
CA ASP A 151 -11.61 7.34 5.21
C ASP A 151 -11.40 7.95 6.58
N SER A 152 -10.13 8.02 6.99
CA SER A 152 -9.71 8.67 8.23
C SER A 152 -8.36 9.35 8.03
N PRO A 153 -8.18 10.56 8.59
CA PRO A 153 -6.92 11.28 8.46
C PRO A 153 -5.79 10.54 9.19
N ASN A 154 -4.62 10.46 8.55
CA ASN A 154 -3.41 9.94 9.18
C ASN A 154 -2.99 10.86 10.35
N ASN A 155 -2.82 12.15 10.06
CA ASN A 155 -2.70 13.19 11.08
C ASN A 155 -4.07 13.70 11.51
N LYS A 156 -4.55 13.20 12.67
CA LYS A 156 -5.85 13.58 13.26
C LYS A 156 -6.01 15.09 13.59
N ARG A 157 -4.94 15.88 13.52
CA ARG A 157 -4.96 17.33 13.78
C ARG A 157 -5.07 18.17 12.52
N ILE A 158 -4.90 17.56 11.36
CA ILE A 158 -4.93 18.22 10.05
C ILE A 158 -6.14 17.65 9.28
N ALA A 159 -6.83 18.48 8.52
CA ALA A 159 -7.91 18.00 7.66
C ALA A 159 -7.32 17.18 6.50
N ASP A 160 -8.05 16.17 6.03
CA ASP A 160 -7.67 15.45 4.81
C ASP A 160 -7.72 16.36 3.58
N TYR A 161 -6.84 16.07 2.63
CA TYR A 161 -6.86 16.72 1.32
C TYR A 161 -8.00 16.17 0.48
N LYS A 162 -8.70 17.07 -0.23
CA LYS A 162 -9.83 16.69 -1.08
C LYS A 162 -9.36 16.30 -2.48
N ILE A 163 -9.84 15.17 -2.99
CA ILE A 163 -9.72 14.80 -4.41
C ILE A 163 -11.11 14.80 -5.03
N ILE A 164 -11.25 15.50 -6.17
CA ILE A 164 -12.48 15.57 -6.93
C ILE A 164 -12.16 15.13 -8.36
N PHE A 165 -12.77 14.02 -8.79
CA PHE A 165 -12.71 13.57 -10.17
C PHE A 165 -13.83 14.25 -10.97
N ASN A 166 -13.46 15.04 -11.98
CA ASN A 166 -14.40 15.55 -12.97
C ASN A 166 -14.55 14.45 -14.02
N GLY A 167 -15.63 13.68 -13.95
CA GLY A 167 -15.97 12.66 -14.94
C GLY A 167 -16.27 13.24 -16.32
#